data_AF-R9H661-F1
#
_entry.id   AF-R9H661-F1
#
_cell.length_a   1.000
_cell.length_b   1.000
_cell.length_c   1.000
_cell.angle_alpha   90.00
_cell.angle_beta   90.00
_cell.angle_gamma   90.00
#
_symmetry.space_group_name_H-M   'P 1'
#
loop_
_entity.id
_entity.type
_entity.pdbx_description
1 polymer ?
#
loop_
_entity_poly.entity_id
_entity_poly.type
_entity_poly.pdbx_seq_one_letter_code
_entity_poly.pdbx_strand_id
1 'polypeptide(L)'
;MKLFFFLFLCMAHTCIAQQADTIWYNNKWEKSDKDQSAFYRVIKQKTPGHYLVKDFFSSGEIQMEGSYLSLNPDVKDGDFVYWSKDGKKEMD
;
A
#
# COMPACT_ATOMS: atom_id res chain seq x y z
N MET A 1 -41.55 0.71 -33.15
CA MET A 1 -40.27 1.42 -32.88
C MET A 1 -39.95 1.53 -31.38
N LYS A 2 -40.19 0.49 -30.57
CA LYS A 2 -39.92 0.49 -29.11
C LYS A 2 -38.73 -0.40 -28.71
N LEU A 3 -37.96 -0.89 -29.67
CA LEU A 3 -36.94 -1.92 -29.43
C LEU A 3 -35.50 -1.43 -29.68
N PHE A 4 -35.26 -0.12 -29.72
CA PHE A 4 -33.91 0.42 -29.91
C PHE A 4 -33.39 1.24 -28.73
N PHE A 5 -34.20 1.45 -27.69
CA PHE A 5 -33.82 2.27 -26.53
C PHE A 5 -33.18 1.47 -25.39
N PHE A 6 -32.92 0.17 -25.58
CA PHE A 6 -32.50 -0.72 -24.49
C PHE A 6 -31.05 -1.22 -24.59
N LEU A 7 -30.27 -0.76 -25.59
CA LEU A 7 -28.97 -1.39 -25.91
C LEU A 7 -27.72 -0.57 -25.57
N PHE A 8 -27.80 0.53 -24.82
CA PHE A 8 -26.60 1.32 -24.53
C PHE A 8 -26.47 1.81 -23.09
N LEU A 9 -27.10 1.10 -22.14
CA LEU A 9 -26.99 1.39 -20.70
C LEU A 9 -26.23 0.28 -19.93
N CYS A 10 -25.27 -0.39 -20.57
CA CYS A 10 -24.53 -1.51 -19.95
C CYS A 10 -23.00 -1.34 -19.90
N MET A 11 -22.46 -0.14 -20.16
CA MET A 11 -21.06 0.15 -19.80
C MET A 11 -20.97 0.57 -18.32
N ALA A 12 -21.55 -0.23 -17.42
CA ALA A 12 -21.31 -0.06 -16.00
C ALA A 12 -19.85 -0.46 -15.73
N HIS A 13 -19.12 0.51 -15.22
CA HIS A 13 -17.69 0.52 -15.10
C HIS A 13 -17.21 -0.64 -14.22
N THR A 14 -16.37 -1.51 -14.75
CA THR A 14 -15.53 -2.37 -13.89
C THR A 14 -14.39 -1.51 -13.36
N CYS A 15 -14.68 -0.67 -12.37
CA CYS A 15 -13.64 -0.09 -11.54
C CYS A 15 -13.05 -1.21 -10.69
N ILE A 16 -11.95 -1.81 -11.15
CA ILE A 16 -11.11 -2.65 -10.30
C ILE A 16 -10.40 -1.69 -9.36
N ALA A 17 -11.06 -1.32 -8.26
CA ALA A 17 -10.39 -0.72 -7.12
C ALA A 17 -9.54 -1.83 -6.50
N GLN A 18 -8.25 -1.89 -6.83
CA GLN A 18 -7.30 -2.62 -6.00
C GLN A 18 -7.26 -1.91 -4.65
N GLN A 19 -8.05 -2.43 -3.70
CA GLN A 19 -7.98 -2.02 -2.32
C GLN A 19 -6.54 -2.26 -1.87
N ALA A 20 -5.85 -1.19 -1.48
CA ALA A 20 -4.51 -1.33 -0.95
C ALA A 20 -4.60 -2.10 0.37
N ASP A 21 -3.91 -3.23 0.44
CA ASP A 21 -3.82 -4.01 1.67
C ASP A 21 -3.13 -3.15 2.72
N THR A 22 -3.82 -2.95 3.85
CA THR A 22 -3.25 -2.28 5.01
C THR A 22 -2.87 -3.32 6.03
N ILE A 23 -1.59 -3.40 6.38
CA ILE A 23 -1.06 -4.31 7.39
C ILE A 23 -0.64 -3.49 8.60
N TRP A 24 -1.12 -3.86 9.77
CA TRP A 24 -0.83 -3.16 11.02
C TRP A 24 0.30 -3.87 11.76
N TYR A 25 1.20 -3.07 12.35
CA TYR A 25 2.35 -3.59 13.10
C TYR A 25 2.45 -2.92 14.47
N ASN A 26 2.83 -3.70 15.47
CA ASN A 26 3.15 -3.18 16.80
C ASN A 26 4.54 -2.50 16.83
N ASN A 27 4.97 -2.02 18.00
CA ASN A 27 6.28 -1.37 18.18
C ASN A 27 7.50 -2.28 17.89
N LYS A 28 7.30 -3.60 17.72
CA LYS A 28 8.34 -4.59 17.41
C LYS A 28 8.31 -5.03 15.94
N TRP A 29 7.53 -4.36 15.09
CA TRP A 29 7.29 -4.76 13.69
C TRP A 29 6.66 -6.15 13.53
N GLU A 30 5.92 -6.60 14.54
CA GLU A 30 5.11 -7.82 14.45
C GLU A 30 3.68 -7.45 14.06
N LYS A 31 3.01 -8.28 13.25
CA LYS A 31 1.62 -8.05 12.85
C LYS A 31 0.72 -7.87 14.08
N SER A 32 -0.14 -6.87 14.05
CA SER A 32 -1.05 -6.54 15.15
C SER A 32 -2.45 -6.18 14.64
N ASP A 33 -3.35 -5.91 15.58
CA ASP A 33 -4.60 -5.20 15.28
C ASP A 33 -4.34 -3.70 15.11
N LYS A 34 -5.27 -3.02 14.44
CA LYS A 34 -5.22 -1.58 14.20
C LYS A 34 -5.09 -0.77 15.49
N ASP A 35 -5.88 -1.10 16.51
CA ASP A 35 -5.96 -0.35 17.76
C ASP A 35 -4.70 -0.48 18.63
N GLN A 36 -3.86 -1.48 18.36
CA GLN A 36 -2.59 -1.74 19.05
C GLN A 36 -1.38 -1.42 18.18
N SER A 37 -1.60 -0.86 16.99
CA SER A 37 -0.54 -0.62 16.03
C SER A 37 0.28 0.62 16.36
N ALA A 38 1.59 0.50 16.17
CA ALA A 38 2.53 1.61 16.15
C ALA A 38 2.80 2.08 14.72
N PHE A 39 2.61 1.18 13.75
CA PHE A 39 2.83 1.43 12.35
C PHE A 39 1.75 0.77 11.49
N TYR A 40 1.59 1.29 10.27
CA TYR A 40 0.81 0.62 9.25
C TYR A 40 1.49 0.69 7.90
N ARG A 41 1.38 -0.40 7.15
CA ARG A 41 1.94 -0.58 5.83
C ARG A 41 0.83 -0.49 4.79
N VAL A 42 1.08 0.26 3.74
CA VAL A 42 0.25 0.32 2.53
C VAL A 42 1.06 -0.24 1.36
N ILE A 43 0.48 -1.23 0.68
CA ILE A 43 1.13 -1.90 -0.46
C ILE A 43 0.39 -1.52 -1.73
N LYS A 44 1.15 -1.10 -2.75
CA LYS A 44 0.63 -0.86 -4.09
C LYS A 44 1.45 -1.66 -5.10
N GLN A 45 0.84 -2.66 -5.72
CA GLN A 45 1.43 -3.35 -6.85
C GLN A 45 1.50 -2.39 -8.06
N LYS A 46 2.70 -2.19 -8.60
CA LYS A 46 2.93 -1.32 -9.77
C LYS A 46 2.83 -2.13 -11.05
N THR A 47 3.48 -3.29 -11.06
CA THR A 47 3.46 -4.31 -12.11
C THR A 47 3.50 -5.69 -11.45
N PRO A 48 3.19 -6.78 -12.18
CA PRO A 48 3.38 -8.13 -11.66
C PRO A 48 4.82 -8.31 -11.14
N GLY A 49 4.96 -8.68 -9.86
CA GLY A 49 6.28 -8.83 -9.22
C GLY A 49 6.99 -7.52 -8.84
N HIS A 50 6.36 -6.35 -8.89
CA HIS A 50 6.91 -5.12 -8.31
C HIS A 50 5.89 -4.38 -7.44
N TYR A 51 6.29 -4.07 -6.21
CA TYR A 51 5.45 -3.49 -5.18
C TYR A 51 6.08 -2.21 -4.66
N LEU A 52 5.34 -1.11 -4.65
CA LEU A 52 5.67 0.07 -3.86
C LEU A 52 5.07 -0.11 -2.47
N VAL A 53 5.92 -0.05 -1.46
CA VAL A 53 5.54 -0.21 -0.05
C VAL A 53 5.80 1.11 0.67
N LYS A 54 4.81 1.53 1.45
CA LYS A 54 4.95 2.67 2.36
C LYS A 54 4.55 2.23 3.77
N ASP A 55 5.44 2.45 4.72
CA ASP A 55 5.13 2.32 6.14
C ASP A 55 4.92 3.71 6.73
N PHE A 56 3.95 3.81 7.62
CA PHE A 56 3.57 5.03 8.30
C PHE A 56 3.59 4.80 9.81
N PHE A 57 3.89 5.85 10.57
CA PHE A 57 3.57 5.86 11.99
C PHE A 57 2.05 5.78 12.19
N SER A 58 1.60 5.30 13.35
CA SER A 58 0.17 5.25 13.69
C SER A 58 -0.53 6.62 13.62
N SER A 59 0.23 7.70 13.77
CA SER A 59 -0.20 9.10 13.61
C SER A 59 -0.38 9.54 12.15
N GLY A 60 0.11 8.77 11.18
CA GLY A 60 -0.11 8.98 9.75
C GLY A 60 1.05 9.57 8.98
N GLU A 61 2.12 10.01 9.65
CA GLU A 61 3.34 10.47 8.99
C GLU A 61 4.10 9.28 8.38
N ILE A 62 4.76 9.54 7.24
CA ILE A 62 5.56 8.51 6.56
C ILE A 62 6.74 8.12 7.44
N GLN A 63 7.00 6.81 7.51
CA GLN A 63 8.11 6.22 8.23
C GLN A 63 9.09 5.54 7.27
N MET A 64 8.58 4.89 6.22
CA MET A 64 9.41 4.27 5.18
C MET A 64 8.72 4.31 3.81
N GLU A 65 9.50 4.45 2.75
CA GLU A 65 9.09 4.19 1.37
C GLU A 65 10.18 3.40 0.64
N GLY A 66 9.78 2.37 -0.11
CA GLY A 66 10.70 1.57 -0.92
C GLY A 66 9.97 0.61 -1.85
N SER A 67 10.71 0.03 -2.79
CA SER A 67 10.17 -0.95 -3.74
C SER A 67 10.64 -2.36 -3.40
N TYR A 68 9.79 -3.34 -3.69
CA TYR A 68 10.07 -4.76 -3.47
C TYR A 68 9.74 -5.57 -4.73
N LEU A 69 10.51 -6.62 -5.00
CA LEU A 69 10.21 -7.65 -6.02
C LEU A 69 9.34 -8.80 -5.46
N SER A 70 9.39 -9.00 -4.14
CA SER A 70 8.61 -10.00 -3.41
C SER A 70 8.37 -9.52 -1.98
N LEU A 71 7.22 -9.88 -1.41
CA LEU A 71 6.81 -9.54 -0.03
C LEU A 71 6.81 -10.77 0.91
N ASN A 72 7.14 -11.95 0.38
CA ASN A 72 7.35 -13.15 1.18
C ASN A 72 8.18 -14.21 0.42
N PRO A 73 9.50 -14.31 0.66
CA PRO A 73 10.29 -13.42 1.50
C PRO A 73 10.39 -12.01 0.90
N ASP A 74 10.74 -11.03 1.72
CA ASP A 74 10.99 -9.66 1.28
C ASP A 74 12.25 -9.61 0.39
N VAL A 75 12.09 -9.10 -0.83
CA VAL A 75 13.20 -8.83 -1.76
C VAL A 75 13.16 -7.36 -2.13
N LYS A 76 14.07 -6.55 -1.57
CA LYS A 76 14.18 -5.11 -1.81
C LYS A 76 14.60 -4.83 -3.26
N ASP A 77 14.10 -3.73 -3.82
CA ASP A 77 14.41 -3.22 -5.17
C ASP A 77 14.75 -1.73 -5.10
N GLY A 78 16.03 -1.40 -5.19
CA GLY A 78 16.52 -0.02 -5.12
C GLY A 78 16.54 0.59 -3.72
N ASP A 79 16.54 1.92 -3.68
CA ASP A 79 16.75 2.70 -2.46
C ASP A 79 15.54 2.67 -1.53
N PHE A 80 15.82 2.67 -0.23
CA PHE A 80 14.81 2.84 0.80
C PHE A 80 15.00 4.17 1.50
N VAL A 81 13.89 4.86 1.72
CA VAL A 81 13.90 6.12 2.44
C VAL A 81 13.17 5.93 3.75
N TYR A 82 13.83 6.31 4.85
CA TYR A 82 13.27 6.27 6.19
C TYR A 82 13.14 7.68 6.75
N TRP A 83 12.07 7.89 7.51
CA TRP A 83 11.84 9.12 8.26
C TRP A 83 11.67 8.76 9.74
N SER A 84 12.42 9.45 10.60
CA SER A 84 12.15 9.46 12.04
C SER A 84 10.95 10.36 12.36
N LYS A 85 10.36 10.20 13.55
CA LYS A 85 9.30 11.10 14.02
C LYS A 85 9.73 12.57 14.07
N ASP A 86 11.03 12.81 14.25
CA ASP A 86 11.61 14.17 14.27
C ASP A 86 11.92 14.71 12.87
N GLY A 87 11.55 13.97 11.81
CA GLY A 87 11.70 14.38 10.41
C GLY A 87 13.08 14.15 9.80
N LYS A 88 14.02 13.56 10.55
CA LYS A 88 15.34 13.16 9.99
C LYS A 88 15.12 12.07 8.94
N LYS A 89 15.63 12.31 7.74
CA LYS A 89 15.62 11.40 6.60
C LYS A 89 16.91 10.59 6.54
N GLU A 90 16.80 9.28 6.41
CA GLU A 90 17.92 8.36 6.16
C GLU A 90 17.64 7.58 4.86
N MET A 91 18.70 7.35 4.07
CA MET A 91 18.64 6.58 2.83
C MET A 91 19.50 5.32 3.01
N ASP A 92 18.97 4.17 2.64
CA ASP A 92 19.61 2.84 2.65
C ASP A 92 19.75 2.35 1.21
#